data_AF-A0A534A2Y2-F1
#
_entry.id   AF-A0A534A2Y2-F1
#
_cell.length_a   1.000
_cell.length_b   1.000
_cell.length_c   1.000
_cell.angle_alpha   90.00
_cell.angle_beta   90.00
_cell.angle_gamma   90.00
#
_symmetry.space_group_name_H-M   'P 1'
#
loop_
_entity.id
_entity.type
_entity.pdbx_description
1 polymer ?
#
loop_
_entity_poly.entity_id
_entity_poly.type
_entity_poly.pdbx_seq_one_letter_code
_entity_poly.pdbx_strand_id
1 'polypeptide(L)'
;SAFNESFASFVQHEGLRQWRSARGLPPLDDQHQRRNDEFVRLVLDLRERLRALYANTHDTEKIAAAKQREFRDFRDRYRQWRDTQPGARDAADRSRDAFVAGPLNNASLLPFGLYDQWLPAFATLFREAGGDWPTFYAHVRALAREPQAQRDGVL
;
A
#
# COMPACT_ATOMS: atom_id res chain seq x y z
N SER A 1 5.15 -8.51 7.89
CA SER A 1 3.70 -8.26 8.00
C SER A 1 3.42 -6.86 7.47
N ALA A 2 2.23 -6.59 6.92
CA ALA A 2 1.86 -5.26 6.43
C ALA A 2 2.04 -4.18 7.51
N PHE A 3 1.65 -4.47 8.77
CA PHE A 3 1.91 -3.61 9.93
C PHE A 3 3.39 -3.19 10.07
N ASN A 4 4.33 -4.14 10.09
CA ASN A 4 5.76 -3.84 10.29
C ASN A 4 6.36 -3.09 9.10
N GLU A 5 5.92 -3.43 7.88
CA GLU A 5 6.39 -2.80 6.65
C GLU A 5 5.90 -1.35 6.53
N SER A 6 4.59 -1.12 6.75
CA SER A 6 4.01 0.22 6.81
C SER A 6 4.61 1.06 7.95
N PHE A 7 4.91 0.45 9.10
CA PHE A 7 5.60 1.14 10.20
C PHE A 7 7.00 1.59 9.78
N ALA A 8 7.79 0.70 9.18
CA ALA A 8 9.14 1.03 8.70
C ALA A 8 9.11 2.14 7.64
N SER A 9 8.20 2.03 6.66
CA SER A 9 7.99 3.08 5.65
C SER A 9 7.61 4.41 6.29
N PHE A 10 6.66 4.43 7.23
CA PHE A 10 6.25 5.65 7.92
C PHE A 10 7.41 6.31 8.68
N VAL A 11 8.12 5.55 9.51
CA VAL A 11 9.27 6.05 10.29
C VAL A 11 10.35 6.61 9.38
N GLN A 12 10.66 5.90 8.28
CA GLN A 12 11.65 6.35 7.30
C GLN A 12 11.25 7.69 6.67
N HIS A 13 10.02 7.82 6.17
CA HIS A 13 9.57 9.06 5.53
C HIS A 13 9.47 10.23 6.49
N GLU A 14 8.83 10.02 7.65
CA GLU A 14 8.61 11.10 8.62
C GLU A 14 9.95 11.54 9.25
N GLY A 15 10.83 10.59 9.58
CA GLY A 15 12.16 10.89 10.11
C GLY A 15 13.02 11.66 9.11
N LEU A 16 13.01 11.25 7.84
CA LEU A 16 13.72 11.95 6.77
C LEU A 16 13.15 13.35 6.53
N ARG A 17 11.82 13.50 6.52
CA ARG A 17 11.15 14.80 6.37
C ARG A 17 11.56 15.76 7.48
N GLN A 18 11.50 15.33 8.74
CA GLN A 18 11.88 16.17 9.88
C GLN A 18 13.36 16.51 9.90
N TRP A 19 14.24 15.54 9.62
CA TRP A 19 15.68 15.79 9.53
C TRP A 19 16.03 16.84 8.48
N ARG A 20 15.42 16.77 7.29
CA ARG A 20 15.62 17.76 6.22
C ARG A 20 15.08 19.13 6.61
N SER A 21 13.89 19.18 7.18
CA SER A 21 13.28 20.43 7.67
C SER A 21 14.16 21.11 8.72
N ALA A 22 14.68 20.35 9.69
CA ALA A 22 15.60 20.86 10.71
C ALA A 22 16.94 21.37 10.13
N ARG A 23 17.32 20.90 8.93
CA ARG A 23 18.51 21.32 8.20
C ARG A 23 18.24 22.42 7.16
N GLY A 24 17.00 22.88 7.03
CA GLY A 24 16.60 23.84 5.99
C GLY A 24 16.75 23.29 4.55
N LEU A 25 16.81 21.96 4.39
CA LEU A 25 16.96 21.32 3.10
C LEU A 25 15.59 21.23 2.39
N PRO A 26 15.54 21.35 1.06
CA PRO A 26 14.30 21.18 0.31
C PRO A 26 13.73 19.78 0.53
N PRO A 27 12.41 19.54 0.36
CA PRO A 27 11.85 18.20 0.35
C PRO A 27 12.58 17.29 -0.64
N LEU A 28 12.64 16.00 -0.35
CA LEU A 28 13.22 15.03 -1.28
C LEU A 28 12.28 14.85 -2.48
N ASP A 29 12.85 14.74 -3.68
CA ASP A 29 12.10 14.26 -4.83
C ASP A 29 11.94 12.74 -4.70
N ASP A 30 10.89 12.34 -4.00
CA ASP A 30 10.68 10.95 -3.61
C ASP A 30 10.04 10.13 -4.74
N GLN A 31 10.60 10.22 -5.95
CA GLN A 31 10.07 9.59 -7.15
C GLN A 31 9.88 8.07 -6.96
N HIS A 32 10.79 7.41 -6.23
CA HIS A 32 10.64 5.99 -5.89
C HIS A 32 9.43 5.73 -4.99
N GLN A 33 9.20 6.56 -3.98
CA GLN A 33 8.05 6.43 -3.11
C GLN A 33 6.74 6.72 -3.85
N ARG A 34 6.69 7.79 -4.64
CA ARG A 34 5.51 8.12 -5.47
C ARG A 34 5.17 6.97 -6.41
N ARG A 35 6.16 6.37 -7.05
CA ARG A 35 5.98 5.19 -7.90
C ARG A 35 5.45 4.00 -7.11
N ASN A 36 5.92 3.80 -5.88
CA ASN A 36 5.40 2.74 -5.03
C ASN A 36 3.93 2.98 -4.66
N ASP A 37 3.58 4.20 -4.25
CA ASP A 37 2.21 4.58 -3.89
C ASP A 37 1.26 4.45 -5.08
N GLU A 38 1.68 4.88 -6.27
CA GLU A 38 0.90 4.72 -7.51
C GLU A 38 0.67 3.25 -7.86
N PHE A 39 1.69 2.40 -7.73
CA PHE A 39 1.53 0.96 -7.92
C PHE A 39 0.54 0.36 -6.93
N VAL A 40 0.66 0.70 -5.64
CA VAL A 40 -0.26 0.24 -4.59
C VAL A 40 -1.70 0.65 -4.92
N ARG A 41 -1.92 1.89 -5.37
CA ARG A 41 -3.25 2.37 -5.80
C ARG A 41 -3.85 1.54 -6.94
N LEU A 42 -3.06 1.11 -7.93
CA LEU A 42 -3.54 0.23 -8.99
C LEU A 42 -4.03 -1.12 -8.44
N VAL A 43 -3.31 -1.68 -7.46
CA VAL A 43 -3.68 -2.95 -6.82
C VAL A 43 -4.95 -2.81 -5.98
N LEU A 44 -5.11 -1.68 -5.28
CA LEU A 44 -6.31 -1.39 -4.48
C LEU A 44 -7.55 -1.15 -5.34
N ASP A 45 -7.43 -0.44 -6.46
CA ASP A 45 -8.54 -0.26 -7.40
C ASP A 45 -9.02 -1.62 -7.95
N LEU A 46 -8.11 -2.55 -8.26
CA LEU A 46 -8.49 -3.91 -8.62
C LEU A 46 -9.27 -4.61 -7.48
N ARG A 47 -8.80 -4.50 -6.24
CA ARG A 47 -9.47 -5.12 -5.08
C ARG A 47 -10.89 -4.58 -4.91
N GLU A 48 -11.10 -3.27 -5.02
CA GLU A 48 -12.42 -2.66 -4.87
C GLU A 48 -13.36 -3.07 -6.00
N ARG A 49 -12.87 -3.14 -7.25
CA ARG A 49 -13.66 -3.65 -8.39
C ARG A 49 -14.09 -5.09 -8.19
N LEU A 50 -13.21 -5.95 -7.68
CA LEU A 50 -13.57 -7.33 -7.36
C LEU A 50 -14.59 -7.39 -6.23
N ARG A 51 -14.44 -6.56 -5.18
CA ARG A 51 -15.43 -6.46 -4.10
C ARG A 51 -16.81 -6.07 -4.63
N ALA A 52 -16.86 -5.04 -5.47
CA ALA A 52 -18.10 -4.60 -6.10
C ALA A 52 -18.70 -5.68 -7.02
N LEU A 53 -17.86 -6.40 -7.78
CA LEU A 53 -18.31 -7.53 -8.61
C LEU A 53 -18.99 -8.61 -7.76
N TYR A 54 -18.38 -9.00 -6.65
CA TYR A 54 -18.93 -10.01 -5.75
C TYR A 54 -20.21 -9.55 -5.04
N ALA A 55 -20.36 -8.25 -4.76
CA ALA A 55 -21.55 -7.71 -4.14
C ALA A 55 -22.76 -7.61 -5.10
N ASN A 56 -22.50 -7.39 -6.40
CA ASN A 56 -23.54 -7.07 -7.38
C ASN A 56 -23.95 -8.26 -8.27
N THR A 57 -23.29 -9.41 -8.18
CA THR A 57 -23.62 -10.60 -8.97
C THR A 57 -23.56 -11.85 -8.11
N HIS A 58 -24.59 -12.69 -8.24
CA HIS A 58 -24.71 -13.98 -7.54
C HIS A 58 -24.55 -15.19 -8.49
N ASP A 59 -24.40 -14.92 -9.78
CA ASP A 59 -24.17 -15.90 -10.84
C ASP A 59 -22.67 -16.21 -10.96
N THR A 60 -22.28 -17.42 -10.61
CA THR A 60 -20.89 -17.85 -10.50
C THR A 60 -20.14 -17.84 -11.83
N GLU A 61 -20.81 -18.17 -12.94
CA GLU A 61 -20.19 -18.15 -14.27
C GLU A 61 -19.93 -16.73 -14.73
N LYS A 62 -20.90 -15.83 -14.50
CA LYS A 62 -20.73 -14.39 -14.80
C LYS A 62 -19.65 -13.76 -13.94
N ILE A 63 -19.56 -14.12 -12.65
CA ILE A 63 -18.48 -13.67 -11.76
C ILE A 63 -17.13 -14.14 -12.29
N ALA A 64 -17.01 -15.40 -12.70
CA ALA A 64 -15.75 -15.94 -13.21
C ALA A 64 -15.29 -15.21 -14.48
N ALA A 65 -16.20 -14.99 -15.43
CA ALA A 65 -15.90 -14.26 -16.67
C ALA A 65 -15.53 -12.79 -16.40
N ALA A 66 -16.29 -12.09 -15.57
CA ALA A 66 -16.04 -10.70 -15.19
C ALA A 66 -14.72 -10.55 -14.42
N LYS A 67 -14.41 -11.46 -13.50
CA LYS A 67 -13.14 -11.48 -12.76
C LYS A 67 -11.94 -11.61 -13.70
N GLN A 68 -12.01 -12.50 -14.70
CA GLN A 68 -10.94 -12.64 -15.68
C GLN A 68 -10.77 -11.39 -16.54
N ARG A 69 -11.86 -10.68 -16.84
CA ARG A 69 -11.80 -9.37 -17.50
C ARG A 69 -11.10 -8.33 -16.62
N GLU A 70 -11.48 -8.21 -15.36
CA GLU A 70 -10.83 -7.27 -14.42
C GLU A 70 -9.33 -7.51 -14.28
N PHE A 71 -8.88 -8.77 -14.28
CA PHE A 71 -7.45 -9.09 -14.25
C PHE A 71 -6.72 -8.69 -15.53
N ARG A 72 -7.33 -8.85 -16.70
CA ARG A 72 -6.74 -8.36 -17.96
C ARG A 72 -6.65 -6.84 -17.95
N ASP A 73 -7.75 -6.17 -17.61
CA ASP A 73 -7.82 -4.71 -17.56
C ASP A 73 -6.83 -4.13 -16.53
N PHE A 74 -6.62 -4.81 -15.39
CA PHE A 74 -5.59 -4.44 -14.42
C PHE A 74 -4.17 -4.57 -15.01
N ARG A 75 -3.85 -5.67 -15.69
CA ARG A 75 -2.54 -5.85 -16.33
C ARG A 75 -2.28 -4.80 -17.40
N ASP A 76 -3.30 -4.39 -18.13
CA ASP A 76 -3.20 -3.34 -19.14
C ASP A 76 -2.92 -1.97 -18.50
N ARG A 77 -3.68 -1.61 -17.46
CA ARG A 77 -3.44 -0.39 -16.67
C ARG A 77 -2.04 -0.36 -16.06
N TYR A 78 -1.59 -1.49 -15.50
CA TYR A 78 -0.24 -1.61 -14.96
C TYR A 78 0.83 -1.41 -16.04
N ARG A 79 0.70 -2.05 -17.21
CA ARG A 79 1.65 -1.87 -18.32
C ARG A 79 1.73 -0.41 -18.76
N GLN A 80 0.58 0.22 -18.97
CA GLN A 80 0.50 1.62 -19.36
C GLN A 80 1.16 2.53 -18.31
N TRP A 81 0.84 2.33 -17.03
CA TRP A 81 1.46 3.09 -15.94
C TRP A 81 2.98 2.87 -15.89
N ARG A 82 3.45 1.62 -15.95
CA ARG A 82 4.88 1.29 -15.90
C ARG A 82 5.65 1.94 -17.04
N ASP A 83 5.11 1.89 -18.25
CA ASP A 83 5.77 2.37 -19.45
C ASP A 83 5.84 3.92 -19.52
N THR A 84 5.09 4.64 -18.68
CA THR A 84 5.17 6.10 -18.54
C THR A 84 6.08 6.56 -17.39
N GLN A 85 6.62 5.65 -16.57
CA GLN A 85 7.48 6.03 -15.45
C GLN A 85 8.92 6.34 -15.89
N PRO A 86 9.51 7.48 -15.48
CA PRO A 86 10.92 7.76 -15.71
C PRO A 86 11.79 6.78 -14.91
N GLY A 87 12.85 6.25 -15.54
CA GLY A 87 13.75 5.29 -14.90
C GLY A 87 13.14 3.89 -14.68
N ALA A 88 12.19 3.50 -15.54
CA ALA A 88 11.62 2.15 -15.52
C ALA A 88 12.69 1.06 -15.75
N ARG A 89 12.53 -0.10 -15.10
CA ARG A 89 13.33 -1.35 -15.12
C ARG A 89 14.35 -1.55 -13.99
N ASP A 90 14.16 -0.87 -12.86
CA ASP A 90 14.95 -1.17 -11.66
C ASP A 90 14.54 -2.51 -11.02
N ALA A 91 15.18 -2.88 -9.90
CA ALA A 91 14.86 -4.13 -9.20
C ALA A 91 13.43 -4.15 -8.65
N ALA A 92 12.91 -3.00 -8.21
CA ALA A 92 11.56 -2.89 -7.69
C ALA A 92 10.51 -3.10 -8.79
N ASP A 93 10.77 -2.59 -10.01
CA ASP A 93 9.91 -2.87 -11.16
C ASP A 93 9.88 -4.34 -11.54
N ARG A 94 11.02 -5.04 -11.46
CA ARG A 94 11.05 -6.49 -11.70
C ARG A 94 10.18 -7.27 -10.71
N SER A 95 10.19 -6.86 -9.43
CA SER A 95 9.31 -7.46 -8.42
C SER A 95 7.83 -7.18 -8.69
N ARG A 96 7.48 -5.96 -9.12
CA ARG A 96 6.11 -5.59 -9.51
C ARG A 96 5.66 -6.37 -10.75
N ASP A 97 6.52 -6.46 -11.77
CA ASP A 97 6.27 -7.22 -12.99
C ASP A 97 6.00 -8.70 -12.67
N ALA A 98 6.83 -9.30 -11.81
CA ALA A 98 6.66 -10.68 -11.36
C ALA A 98 5.33 -10.89 -10.60
N PHE A 99 4.96 -9.95 -9.73
CA PHE A 99 3.68 -9.98 -9.01
C PHE A 99 2.49 -9.91 -9.98
N VAL A 100 2.49 -8.95 -10.91
CA VAL A 100 1.39 -8.72 -11.86
C VAL A 100 1.24 -9.86 -12.87
N ALA A 101 2.36 -10.49 -13.26
CA ALA A 101 2.38 -11.68 -14.10
C ALA A 101 1.88 -12.94 -13.36
N GLY A 102 2.00 -12.96 -12.03
CA GLY A 102 1.58 -14.06 -11.18
C GLY A 102 0.06 -14.28 -11.09
N PRO A 103 -0.35 -15.30 -10.33
CA PRO A 103 -1.76 -15.60 -10.08
C PRO A 103 -2.40 -14.51 -9.20
N LEU A 104 -3.35 -13.76 -9.77
CA LEU A 104 -4.10 -12.74 -9.05
C LEU A 104 -5.36 -13.33 -8.41
N ASN A 105 -5.57 -13.05 -7.12
CA ASN A 105 -6.78 -13.41 -6.38
C ASN A 105 -6.90 -12.57 -5.09
N ASN A 106 -8.00 -12.69 -4.36
CA ASN A 106 -8.21 -11.90 -3.13
C ASN A 106 -7.10 -12.11 -2.08
N ALA A 107 -6.49 -13.29 -2.01
CA ALA A 107 -5.41 -13.58 -1.07
C ALA A 107 -4.10 -12.88 -1.47
N SER A 108 -3.74 -12.87 -2.76
CA SER A 108 -2.55 -12.17 -3.26
C SER A 108 -2.66 -10.64 -3.14
N LEU A 109 -3.89 -10.11 -3.14
CA LEU A 109 -4.19 -8.68 -3.00
C LEU A 109 -4.32 -8.23 -1.54
N LEU A 110 -4.47 -9.16 -0.59
CA LEU A 110 -4.72 -8.86 0.82
C LEU A 110 -3.61 -8.04 1.50
N PRO A 111 -2.31 -8.30 1.26
CA PRO A 111 -1.25 -7.51 1.88
C PRO A 111 -1.31 -6.02 1.55
N PHE A 112 -1.76 -5.66 0.34
CA PHE A 112 -1.82 -4.27 -0.12
C PHE A 112 -2.92 -3.45 0.55
N GLY A 113 -4.07 -4.07 0.82
CA GLY A 113 -5.17 -3.43 1.56
C GLY A 113 -4.76 -3.05 2.98
N LEU A 114 -4.03 -3.94 3.66
CA LEU A 114 -3.52 -3.66 5.00
C LEU A 114 -2.40 -2.61 4.96
N TYR A 115 -1.50 -2.68 3.97
CA TYR A 115 -0.40 -1.72 3.85
C TYR A 115 -0.89 -0.26 3.76
N ASP A 116 -1.89 -0.02 2.90
CA ASP A 116 -2.46 1.31 2.65
C ASP A 116 -3.33 1.83 3.81
N GLN A 117 -3.92 0.95 4.61
CA GLN A 117 -4.65 1.35 5.82
C GLN A 117 -3.68 1.68 6.98
N TRP A 118 -2.56 0.95 7.08
CA TRP A 118 -1.60 1.13 8.16
C TRP A 118 -0.79 2.43 8.03
N LEU A 119 -0.43 2.85 6.81
CA LEU A 119 0.30 4.10 6.59
C LEU A 119 -0.40 5.35 7.17
N PRO A 120 -1.69 5.62 6.85
CA PRO A 120 -2.44 6.73 7.42
C PRO A 120 -2.76 6.51 8.91
N ALA A 121 -2.88 5.26 9.38
CA ALA A 121 -3.02 4.95 10.80
C ALA A 121 -1.77 5.39 11.59
N PHE A 122 -0.56 5.06 11.11
CA PHE A 122 0.68 5.53 11.74
C PHE A 122 0.84 7.06 11.68
N ALA A 123 0.46 7.69 10.56
CA ALA A 123 0.43 9.15 10.48
C ALA A 123 -0.52 9.78 11.49
N THR A 124 -1.67 9.14 11.76
CA THR A 124 -2.62 9.59 12.79
C THR A 124 -2.04 9.43 14.18
N LEU A 125 -1.52 8.25 14.52
CA LEU A 125 -0.85 8.00 15.81
C LEU A 125 0.30 8.99 16.07
N PHE A 126 1.04 9.36 15.03
CA PHE A 126 2.13 10.32 15.15
C PHE A 126 1.64 11.74 15.41
N ARG A 127 0.53 12.15 14.78
CA ARG A 127 -0.12 13.44 15.06
C ARG A 127 -0.69 13.48 16.48
N GLU A 128 -1.31 12.39 16.92
CA GLU A 128 -1.83 12.25 18.30
C GLU A 128 -0.71 12.32 19.33
N ALA A 129 0.46 11.77 19.01
CA ALA A 129 1.68 11.93 19.79
C ALA A 129 2.29 13.35 19.72
N GLY A 130 1.65 14.30 19.04
CA GLY A 130 2.15 15.68 18.89
C GLY A 130 3.45 15.78 18.08
N GLY A 131 3.77 14.78 17.26
CA GLY A 131 5.04 14.68 16.56
C GLY A 131 6.21 14.23 17.45
N ASP A 132 5.96 13.78 18.69
CA ASP A 132 6.96 13.28 19.61
C ASP A 132 7.28 11.79 19.35
N TRP A 133 8.52 11.51 18.97
CA TRP A 133 8.97 10.16 18.63
C TRP A 133 8.89 9.16 19.79
N PRO A 134 9.38 9.46 21.01
CA PRO A 134 9.21 8.58 22.17
C PRO A 134 7.75 8.18 22.42
N THR A 135 6.83 9.14 22.40
CA THR A 135 5.40 8.92 22.62
C THR A 135 4.79 8.07 21.50
N PHE A 136 5.11 8.37 20.25
CA PHE A 136 4.70 7.56 19.10
C PHE A 136 5.17 6.10 19.21
N TYR A 137 6.46 5.87 19.53
CA TYR A 137 6.97 4.51 19.69
C TYR A 137 6.31 3.76 20.84
N ALA A 138 5.91 4.45 21.92
CA ALA A 138 5.15 3.84 23.00
C ALA A 138 3.76 3.37 22.52
N HIS A 139 3.04 4.19 21.76
CA HIS A 139 1.75 3.82 21.17
C HIS A 139 1.87 2.64 20.19
N VAL A 140 2.84 2.67 19.28
CA VAL A 140 3.06 1.57 18.33
C VAL A 140 3.44 0.27 19.05
N ARG A 141 4.26 0.33 20.10
CA ARG A 141 4.61 -0.87 20.90
C ARG A 141 3.41 -1.47 21.62
N ALA A 142 2.53 -0.62 22.16
CA ALA A 142 1.29 -1.10 22.76
C ALA A 142 0.44 -1.80 21.71
N LEU A 143 0.23 -1.15 20.55
CA LEU A 143 -0.54 -1.72 19.45
C LEU A 143 0.06 -3.01 18.90
N ALA A 144 1.39 -3.11 18.78
CA ALA A 144 2.08 -4.29 18.29
C ALA A 144 1.93 -5.53 19.19
N ARG A 145 1.59 -5.35 20.47
CA ARG A 145 1.32 -6.45 21.42
C ARG A 145 -0.09 -7.00 21.30
N GLU A 146 -1.00 -6.28 20.65
CA GLU A 146 -2.36 -6.73 20.45
C GLU A 146 -2.42 -7.85 19.38
N PRO A 147 -3.29 -8.87 19.59
CA PRO A 147 -3.72 -9.79 18.56
C PRO A 147 -4.04 -9.10 17.24
N GLN A 148 -3.78 -9.79 16.12
CA GLN A 148 -3.96 -9.21 14.79
C GLN A 148 -5.38 -8.64 14.57
N ALA A 149 -6.42 -9.33 15.03
CA ALA A 149 -7.79 -8.84 14.91
C ALA A 149 -8.05 -7.51 15.66
N GLN A 150 -7.37 -7.29 16.78
CA GLN A 150 -7.47 -6.04 17.55
C GLN A 150 -6.64 -4.92 16.92
N ARG A 151 -5.48 -5.26 16.32
CA ARG A 151 -4.72 -4.31 15.51
C ARG A 151 -5.50 -3.85 14.29
N ASP A 152 -6.08 -4.78 13.54
CA ASP A 152 -6.86 -4.49 12.34
C ASP A 152 -8.12 -3.66 12.65
N GLY A 153 -8.63 -3.69 13.90
CA GLY A 153 -9.74 -2.85 14.36
C GLY A 153 -9.40 -1.38 14.61
N VAL A 154 -8.12 -0.99 14.52
CA VAL A 154 -7.67 0.41 14.60
C VAL A 154 -7.66 1.09 13.22
N LEU A 155 -7.84 0.32 12.15
CA LEU A 155 -7.91 0.77 10.76
C LEU A 155 -9.34 1.17 10.38
#